data_AF-A0A660T4K7-F1
#
_entry.id   AF-A0A660T4K7-F1
#
_cell.length_a   1.000
_cell.length_b   1.000
_cell.length_c   1.000
_cell.angle_alpha   90.00
_cell.angle_beta   90.00
_cell.angle_gamma   90.00
#
_symmetry.space_group_name_H-M   'P 1'
#
loop_
_entity.id
_entity.type
_entity.pdbx_description
1 polymer ?
#
loop_
_entity_poly.entity_id
_entity_poly.type
_entity_poly.pdbx_seq_one_letter_code
_entity_poly.pdbx_strand_id
1 'polypeptide(L)'
;MQENRWINNLNKLIGNLLKEYSLDIDDIRWLISSRITKQLLNKKEKPIEITKIIWSGKLEADLYNMEEKYMEDLEFQLERGLIDEAWIRELFAETSELKCRRI
;
A
#
# COMPACT_ATOMS: atom_id res chain seq x y z
N MET A 1 25.31 12.64 9.26
CA MET A 1 25.12 11.63 10.33
C MET A 1 23.73 11.67 10.99
N GLN A 2 22.96 12.77 10.93
CA GLN A 2 21.61 12.83 11.52
C GLN A 2 20.51 12.21 10.63
N GLU A 3 20.65 12.29 9.31
CA GLU A 3 19.67 11.82 8.30
C GLU A 3 19.42 10.30 8.40
N ASN A 4 20.49 9.49 8.46
CA ASN A 4 20.39 8.04 8.64
C ASN A 4 19.71 7.61 9.94
N ARG A 5 19.69 8.46 10.98
CA ARG A 5 19.05 8.10 12.26
C ARG A 5 17.53 8.25 12.19
N TRP A 6 17.04 9.23 11.42
CA TRP A 6 15.61 9.48 11.24
C TRP A 6 14.95 8.44 10.35
N ILE A 7 15.57 8.12 9.21
CA ILE A 7 15.10 7.04 8.30
C ILE A 7 15.01 5.72 9.06
N ASN A 8 16.04 5.37 9.86
CA ASN A 8 16.01 4.17 10.68
C ASN A 8 14.89 4.15 11.74
N ASN A 9 14.43 5.31 12.22
CA ASN A 9 13.32 5.39 13.16
C ASN A 9 11.96 5.22 12.47
N LEU A 10 11.78 5.76 11.25
CA LEU A 10 10.55 5.60 10.46
C LEU A 10 10.35 4.14 10.05
N ASN A 11 11.40 3.48 9.55
CA ASN A 11 11.35 2.07 9.17
C ASN A 11 11.06 1.19 10.39
N LYS A 12 11.60 1.57 11.55
CA LYS A 12 11.30 0.90 12.82
C LYS A 12 9.85 1.11 13.26
N LEU A 13 9.31 2.33 13.11
CA LEU A 13 7.91 2.62 13.43
C LEU A 13 6.98 1.78 12.57
N ILE A 14 7.11 1.86 11.25
CA ILE A 14 6.27 1.11 10.31
C ILE A 14 6.42 -0.40 10.53
N GLY A 15 7.65 -0.89 10.72
CA GLY A 15 7.89 -2.30 11.03
C GLY A 15 7.27 -2.77 12.36
N ASN A 16 7.20 -1.90 13.37
CA ASN A 16 6.52 -2.19 14.62
C ASN A 16 5.00 -2.22 14.44
N LEU A 17 4.45 -1.27 13.69
CA LEU A 17 3.01 -1.22 13.40
C LEU A 17 2.56 -2.45 12.60
N LEU A 18 3.32 -2.89 11.59
CA LEU A 18 3.02 -4.13 10.88
C LEU A 18 2.89 -5.33 11.85
N LYS A 19 3.83 -5.45 12.79
CA LYS A 19 3.79 -6.50 13.81
C LYS A 19 2.59 -6.35 14.75
N GLU A 20 2.28 -5.13 15.17
CA GLU A 20 1.14 -4.83 16.05
C GLU A 20 -0.19 -5.32 15.44
N TYR A 21 -0.39 -5.08 14.14
CA TYR A 21 -1.58 -5.51 13.41
C TYR A 21 -1.48 -6.94 12.86
N SER A 22 -0.41 -7.68 13.19
CA SER A 22 -0.12 -9.02 12.66
C SER A 22 -0.14 -9.09 11.13
N LEU A 23 0.39 -8.05 10.49
CA LEU A 23 0.49 -7.91 9.03
C LEU A 23 1.86 -8.35 8.55
N ASP A 24 1.87 -9.03 7.41
CA ASP A 24 3.07 -9.32 6.63
C ASP A 24 3.04 -8.57 5.29
N ILE A 25 4.10 -8.74 4.52
CA ILE A 25 4.24 -8.11 3.21
C ILE A 25 3.16 -8.60 2.22
N ASP A 26 2.70 -9.83 2.35
CA ASP A 26 1.65 -10.38 1.49
C ASP A 26 0.29 -9.73 1.78
N ASP A 27 0.03 -9.33 3.02
CA ASP A 27 -1.15 -8.54 3.38
C ASP A 27 -1.14 -7.14 2.75
N ILE A 28 0.04 -6.50 2.67
CA ILE A 28 0.19 -5.22 1.95
C ILE A 28 -0.05 -5.41 0.45
N ARG A 29 0.50 -6.47 -0.13
CA ARG A 29 0.24 -6.84 -1.52
C ARG A 29 -1.25 -7.08 -1.79
N TRP A 30 -1.94 -7.72 -0.85
CA TRP A 30 -3.39 -7.95 -0.91
C TRP A 30 -4.18 -6.64 -0.86
N LEU A 31 -3.83 -5.72 0.04
CA LEU A 31 -4.43 -4.38 0.11
C LEU A 31 -4.31 -3.65 -1.23
N ILE A 32 -3.11 -3.60 -1.80
CA ILE A 32 -2.84 -2.90 -3.07
C ILE A 32 -3.68 -3.54 -4.18
N SER A 33 -3.67 -4.86 -4.27
CA SER A 33 -4.46 -5.61 -5.26
C SER A 33 -5.97 -5.37 -5.11
N SER A 34 -6.46 -5.29 -3.86
CA SER A 34 -7.86 -4.95 -3.56
C SER A 34 -8.21 -3.53 -4.04
N ARG A 35 -7.32 -2.56 -3.84
CA ARG A 35 -7.51 -1.18 -4.32
C ARG A 35 -7.52 -1.11 -5.85
N ILE A 36 -6.58 -1.78 -6.51
CA ILE A 36 -6.56 -1.89 -7.98
C ILE A 36 -7.85 -2.54 -8.48
N THR A 37 -8.30 -3.62 -7.85
CA THR A 37 -9.57 -4.29 -8.17
C THR A 37 -10.74 -3.32 -8.07
N LYS A 38 -10.85 -2.56 -6.97
CA LYS A 38 -11.90 -1.53 -6.81
C LYS A 38 -11.83 -0.47 -7.92
N GLN A 39 -10.62 -0.01 -8.27
CA GLN A 39 -10.43 0.97 -9.37
C GLN A 39 -10.89 0.42 -10.73
N LEU A 40 -10.61 -0.84 -11.04
CA LEU A 40 -11.06 -1.50 -12.27
C LEU A 40 -12.58 -1.69 -12.28
N LEU A 41 -13.17 -2.12 -11.17
CA LEU A 41 -14.62 -2.29 -11.03
C LEU A 41 -15.40 -0.97 -11.16
N ASN A 42 -14.82 0.15 -10.72
CA ASN A 42 -15.39 1.47 -10.95
C ASN A 42 -15.50 1.85 -12.44
N LYS A 43 -14.83 1.11 -13.33
CA LYS A 43 -14.87 1.27 -14.80
C LYS A 43 -15.75 0.23 -15.50
N LYS A 44 -16.55 -0.55 -14.78
CA LYS A 44 -17.36 -1.64 -15.34
C LYS A 44 -18.28 -1.21 -16.51
N GLU A 45 -18.82 0.01 -16.46
CA GLU A 45 -19.68 0.55 -17.53
C GLU A 45 -18.89 0.99 -18.78
N LYS A 46 -17.55 1.03 -18.69
CA LYS A 46 -16.64 1.38 -19.79
C LYS A 46 -15.53 0.34 -19.93
N PRO A 47 -15.84 -0.91 -20.36
CA PRO A 47 -14.86 -1.99 -20.44
C PRO A 47 -13.63 -1.66 -21.30
N ILE A 48 -13.78 -0.79 -22.31
CA ILE A 48 -12.67 -0.35 -23.16
C ILE A 48 -11.58 0.40 -22.38
N GLU A 49 -11.91 1.09 -21.28
CA GLU A 49 -10.92 1.72 -20.41
C GLU A 49 -10.09 0.67 -19.66
N ILE A 50 -10.72 -0.43 -19.23
CA ILE A 50 -10.04 -1.56 -18.61
C ILE A 50 -9.11 -2.24 -19.62
N THR A 51 -9.60 -2.48 -20.85
CA THR A 51 -8.77 -3.03 -21.94
C THR A 51 -7.54 -2.18 -22.20
N LYS A 52 -7.67 -0.85 -22.22
CA LYS A 52 -6.54 0.07 -22.41
C LYS A 52 -5.51 -0.04 -21.28
N ILE A 53 -5.96 -0.12 -20.03
CA ILE A 53 -5.07 -0.27 -18.86
C ILE A 53 -4.25 -1.57 -19.00
N ILE A 54 -4.90 -2.68 -19.33
CA ILE A 54 -4.25 -3.99 -19.51
C ILE A 54 -3.27 -3.94 -20.70
N TRP A 55 -3.73 -3.50 -21.87
CA TRP A 55 -2.91 -3.48 -23.09
C TRP A 55 -1.69 -2.55 -22.99
N SER A 56 -1.82 -1.42 -22.28
CA SER A 56 -0.72 -0.47 -22.12
C SER A 56 0.46 -0.99 -21.28
N GLY A 57 0.33 -2.15 -20.62
CA GLY A 57 1.30 -2.65 -19.65
C GLY A 57 1.28 -1.91 -18.31
N LYS A 58 0.41 -0.89 -18.15
CA LYS A 58 0.30 -0.12 -16.91
C LYS A 58 -0.02 -1.01 -15.71
N LEU A 59 -0.96 -1.95 -15.85
CA LEU A 59 -1.34 -2.84 -14.75
C LEU A 59 -0.15 -3.68 -14.27
N GLU A 60 0.65 -4.21 -15.20
CA GLU A 60 1.85 -4.98 -14.86
C GLU A 60 2.87 -4.11 -14.12
N ALA A 61 3.11 -2.88 -14.60
CA ALA A 61 4.03 -1.94 -13.97
C ALA A 61 3.57 -1.50 -12.56
N ASP A 62 2.26 -1.36 -12.36
CA ASP A 62 1.65 -1.03 -11.07
C ASP A 62 1.76 -2.22 -10.07
N LEU A 63 1.74 -3.47 -10.56
CA LEU A 63 1.88 -4.68 -9.74
C LEU A 63 3.35 -5.05 -9.45
N TYR A 64 4.27 -4.67 -10.32
CA TYR A 64 5.69 -4.96 -10.17
C TYR A 64 6.31 -4.18 -8.99
N ASN A 65 6.92 -4.90 -8.03
CA ASN A 65 7.46 -4.38 -6.76
C ASN A 65 6.46 -3.46 -6.03
N MET A 66 5.17 -3.80 -6.07
CA MET A 66 4.12 -2.92 -5.57
C MET A 66 4.23 -2.64 -4.08
N GLU A 67 4.62 -3.63 -3.27
CA GLU A 67 4.81 -3.43 -1.83
C GLU A 67 5.96 -2.46 -1.56
N GLU A 68 7.07 -2.58 -2.29
CA GLU A 68 8.27 -1.79 -2.05
C GLU A 68 7.97 -0.32 -2.34
N LYS A 69 7.42 -0.05 -3.53
CA LYS A 69 6.97 1.29 -3.93
C LYS A 69 5.95 1.89 -2.97
N TYR A 70 5.02 1.07 -2.48
CA TYR A 70 3.98 1.53 -1.57
C TYR A 70 4.55 1.90 -0.19
N MET A 71 5.47 1.09 0.33
CA MET A 71 6.11 1.36 1.62
C MET A 71 7.04 2.57 1.53
N GLU A 72 7.80 2.72 0.43
CA GLU A 72 8.61 3.91 0.16
C GLU A 72 7.76 5.19 0.09
N ASP A 73 6.61 5.13 -0.57
CA ASP A 73 5.69 6.28 -0.65
C ASP A 73 5.09 6.63 0.73
N LEU A 74 4.72 5.63 1.54
CA LEU A 74 4.28 5.85 2.92
C LEU A 74 5.38 6.49 3.78
N GLU A 75 6.61 5.98 3.69
CA GLU A 75 7.77 6.55 4.38
C GLU A 75 8.00 7.99 3.97
N PHE A 76 7.96 8.27 2.66
CA PHE A 76 8.13 9.61 2.11
C PHE A 76 7.03 10.57 2.58
N GLN A 77 5.76 10.15 2.57
CA GLN A 77 4.65 10.98 3.03
C GLN A 77 4.77 11.28 4.53
N LEU A 78 5.17 10.29 5.33
CA LEU A 78 5.38 10.44 6.78
C LEU A 78 6.56 11.37 7.07
N GLU A 79 7.68 11.21 6.35
CA GLU A 79 8.87 12.07 6.48
C GLU A 79 8.54 13.53 6.16
N ARG A 80 7.70 13.76 5.15
CA ARG A 80 7.25 15.10 4.78
C ARG A 80 6.14 15.67 5.66
N GLY A 81 5.66 14.90 6.65
CA GLY A 81 4.56 15.29 7.53
C GLY A 81 3.22 15.44 6.82
N LEU A 82 3.05 14.76 5.68
CA LEU A 82 1.78 14.73 4.93
C LEU A 82 0.78 13.77 5.59
N ILE A 83 1.30 12.74 6.25
CA ILE A 83 0.56 11.79 7.08
C ILE A 83 1.26 11.69 8.43
N ASP A 84 0.53 11.19 9.43
CA ASP A 84 1.06 10.92 10.76
C ASP A 84 0.86 9.43 11.13
N GLU A 85 1.31 9.06 12.34
CA GLU A 85 1.17 7.68 12.83
C GLU A 85 -0.31 7.26 12.93
N ALA A 86 -1.21 8.17 13.30
CA ALA A 86 -2.63 7.86 13.44
C ALA A 86 -3.22 7.44 12.08
N TRP A 87 -2.87 8.16 11.03
CA TRP A 87 -3.26 7.81 9.67
C TRP A 87 -2.74 6.43 9.25
N ILE A 88 -1.49 6.10 9.56
CA ILE A 88 -0.91 4.78 9.25
C ILE A 88 -1.62 3.67 10.04
N ARG A 89 -2.00 3.93 11.29
CA ARG A 89 -2.77 2.99 12.12
C ARG A 89 -4.15 2.72 11.55
N GLU A 90 -4.85 3.75 11.06
CA GLU A 90 -6.13 3.57 10.36
C GLU A 90 -5.96 2.72 9.10
N LEU A 91 -4.91 2.99 8.32
CA LEU A 91 -4.56 2.21 7.14
C LEU A 91 -4.30 0.73 7.48
N PHE A 92 -3.53 0.45 8.53
CA PHE A 92 -3.20 -0.93 8.92
C PHE A 92 -4.39 -1.64 9.58
N ALA A 93 -5.28 -0.90 10.24
CA ALA A 93 -6.58 -1.44 10.65
C ALA A 93 -7.42 -1.89 9.45
N GLU A 94 -7.56 -1.06 8.40
CA GLU A 94 -8.24 -1.44 7.14
C GLU A 94 -7.59 -2.69 6.53
N THR A 95 -6.27 -2.74 6.51
CA THR A 95 -5.52 -3.87 5.96
C THR A 95 -5.77 -5.16 6.74
N SER A 96 -5.77 -5.08 8.07
CA SER A 96 -6.06 -6.22 8.95
C SER A 96 -7.48 -6.73 8.75
N GLU A 97 -8.46 -5.84 8.59
CA GLU A 97 -9.83 -6.24 8.24
C GLU A 97 -9.91 -6.94 6.87
N LEU A 98 -9.17 -6.44 5.86
CA LEU A 98 -9.10 -7.06 4.54
C LEU A 98 -8.45 -8.44 4.59
N LYS A 99 -7.41 -8.62 5.42
CA LYS A 99 -6.79 -9.92 5.70
C LYS A 99 -7.81 -10.90 6.28
N CYS A 100 -8.60 -10.48 7.27
CA CYS A 100 -9.64 -11.36 7.86
C CYS A 100 -10.72 -11.79 6.86
N ARG A 101 -10.93 -11.05 5.78
CA ARG A 101 -11.90 -11.37 4.72
C ARG A 101 -11.27 -12.17 3.56
N ARG A 102 -9.97 -12.45 3.60
CA ARG A 102 -9.27 -13.28 2.62
C ARG A 102 -9.71 -14.73 2.81
N ILE A 103 -10.34 -15.31 1.79
CA ILE A 103 -10.79 -16.72 1.76
C ILE A 103 -9.59 -17.61 1.46
#